data_AF-A0A7V8ZLQ4-F1
#
_entry.id   AF-A0A7V8ZLQ4-F1
#
_cell.length_a   1.000
_cell.length_b   1.000
_cell.length_c   1.000
_cell.angle_alpha   90.00
_cell.angle_beta   90.00
_cell.angle_gamma   90.00
#
_symmetry.space_group_name_H-M   'P 1'
#
loop_
_entity.id
_entity.type
_entity.pdbx_description
1 polymer ?
#
loop_
_entity_poly.entity_id
_entity_poly.type
_entity_poly.pdbx_seq_one_letter_code
_entity_poly.pdbx_strand_id
1 'polypeptide(L)'
;TAHGCLWTFTSHGPGLDLVAPGGGSDAPFPGDARCDPDDDTLPDITQITLRNDGGFGPSRGYRGSSMAAAHVSAAAALVIASRTLGRTPSPAAVERRLERTARDLGAPGPDTRYGHGLLDAAAATAP
;
A
#
# COMPACT_ATOMS: atom_id res chain seq x y z
N THR A 1 -7.90 -1.04 0.41
CA THR A 1 -8.88 -2.09 0.71
C THR A 1 -8.68 -3.28 -0.23
N ALA A 2 -9.51 -4.32 -0.15
CA ALA A 2 -9.38 -5.50 -1.01
C ALA A 2 -9.56 -5.18 -2.51
N HIS A 3 -10.42 -4.21 -2.85
CA HIS A 3 -10.58 -3.69 -4.22
C HIS A 3 -9.43 -2.78 -4.70
N GLY A 4 -8.46 -2.49 -3.83
CA GLY A 4 -7.40 -1.51 -4.14
C GLY A 4 -7.86 -0.06 -4.01
N CYS A 5 -8.96 0.19 -3.31
CA CYS A 5 -9.47 1.53 -3.03
C CYS A 5 -8.88 2.09 -1.73
N LEU A 6 -8.98 3.41 -1.56
CA LEU A 6 -8.73 4.04 -0.27
C LEU A 6 -9.73 3.56 0.78
N TRP A 7 -9.31 3.50 2.03
CA TRP A 7 -10.19 3.30 3.17
C TRP A 7 -10.82 4.63 3.62
N THR A 8 -12.09 4.61 4.05
CA THR A 8 -12.93 5.79 4.35
C THR A 8 -12.29 6.85 5.25
N PHE A 9 -11.35 6.48 6.13
CA PHE A 9 -10.73 7.38 7.11
C PHE A 9 -9.26 7.72 6.81
N THR A 10 -8.76 7.38 5.62
CA THR A 10 -7.38 7.69 5.27
C THR A 10 -7.22 9.15 4.83
N SER A 11 -6.25 9.84 5.42
CA SER A 11 -5.86 11.17 4.97
C SER A 11 -5.25 11.09 3.57
N HIS A 12 -5.59 12.06 2.73
CA HIS A 12 -5.13 12.20 1.35
C HIS A 12 -4.84 13.67 1.08
N GLY A 13 -4.03 13.99 0.07
CA GLY A 13 -3.64 15.37 -0.22
C GLY A 13 -2.30 15.51 -0.94
N PRO A 14 -1.91 16.77 -1.23
CA PRO A 14 -0.61 17.05 -1.82
C PRO A 14 0.51 16.62 -0.87
N GLY A 15 1.34 15.68 -1.32
CA GLY A 15 2.43 15.07 -0.52
C GLY A 15 2.22 13.60 -0.14
N LEU A 16 1.17 12.95 -0.64
CA LEU A 16 1.06 11.49 -0.59
C LEU A 16 1.91 10.87 -1.71
N ASP A 17 2.89 10.04 -1.35
CA ASP A 17 3.81 9.44 -2.32
C ASP A 17 3.19 8.21 -3.01
N LEU A 18 2.66 7.26 -2.25
CA LEU A 18 1.99 6.05 -2.79
C LEU A 18 1.11 5.38 -1.75
N VAL A 19 0.24 4.47 -2.18
CA VAL A 19 -0.64 3.69 -1.30
C VAL A 19 -0.25 2.21 -1.24
N ALA A 20 -0.62 1.55 -0.14
CA ALA A 20 -0.40 0.12 0.05
C ALA A 20 -1.60 -0.53 0.78
N PRO A 21 -1.69 -1.87 0.77
CA PRO A 21 -2.80 -2.57 1.41
C PRO A 21 -2.84 -2.31 2.93
N GLY A 22 -3.87 -1.60 3.39
CA GLY A 22 -4.08 -1.26 4.80
C GLY A 22 -5.31 -1.89 5.43
N GLY A 23 -6.08 -2.72 4.70
CA GLY A 23 -7.37 -3.27 5.15
C GLY A 23 -8.55 -2.30 4.98
N GLY A 24 -9.74 -2.76 5.40
CA GLY A 24 -10.96 -1.94 5.54
C GLY A 24 -11.87 -1.89 4.32
N SER A 25 -13.03 -1.27 4.51
CA SER A 25 -14.07 -1.08 3.49
C SER A 25 -13.74 0.09 2.57
N ASP A 26 -14.23 0.04 1.33
CA ASP A 26 -13.95 1.08 0.36
C ASP A 26 -14.50 2.43 0.83
N ALA A 27 -13.72 3.49 0.60
CA ALA A 27 -14.20 4.84 0.80
C ALA A 27 -15.28 5.17 -0.25
N PRO A 28 -16.39 5.84 0.14
CA PRO A 28 -17.50 6.17 -0.77
C PRO A 28 -17.15 7.39 -1.64
N PHE A 29 -16.04 7.32 -2.37
CA PHE A 29 -15.64 8.38 -3.28
C PHE A 29 -16.27 8.15 -4.65
N PRO A 30 -17.09 9.09 -5.15
CA PRO A 30 -17.61 9.01 -6.51
C PRO A 30 -16.45 9.10 -7.53
N GLY A 31 -16.52 8.30 -8.59
CA GLY A 31 -15.56 8.36 -9.71
C GLY A 31 -14.61 7.17 -9.88
N ASP A 32 -14.66 6.15 -9.01
CA ASP A 32 -13.96 4.89 -9.24
C ASP A 32 -14.96 3.72 -9.14
N ALA A 33 -15.40 3.20 -10.29
CA ALA A 33 -16.41 2.14 -10.37
C ALA A 33 -15.94 0.79 -9.80
N ARG A 34 -14.66 0.67 -9.42
CA ARG A 34 -14.11 -0.51 -8.75
C ARG A 34 -14.32 -0.48 -7.24
N CYS A 35 -14.62 0.68 -6.68
CA CYS A 35 -14.82 0.85 -5.25
C CYS A 35 -16.28 0.61 -4.91
N ASP A 36 -16.52 -0.39 -4.08
CA ASP A 36 -17.84 -0.72 -3.55
C ASP A 36 -17.79 -0.68 -2.02
N PRO A 37 -18.30 0.39 -1.39
CA PRO A 37 -18.30 0.53 0.06
C PRO A 37 -19.26 -0.45 0.76
N ASP A 38 -20.24 -0.97 0.02
CA ASP A 38 -21.31 -1.85 0.53
C ASP A 38 -20.99 -3.35 0.30
N ASP A 39 -19.94 -3.66 -0.48
CA ASP A 39 -19.49 -5.04 -0.68
C ASP A 39 -18.76 -5.58 0.56
N ASP A 40 -19.48 -6.42 1.31
CA ASP A 40 -18.98 -7.17 2.46
C ASP A 40 -18.54 -8.60 2.12
N THR A 41 -18.56 -8.97 0.83
CA THR A 41 -18.25 -10.33 0.37
C THR A 41 -16.75 -10.57 0.24
N LEU A 42 -15.95 -9.50 0.07
CA LEU A 42 -14.50 -9.63 -0.01
C LEU A 42 -13.85 -9.87 1.36
N PRO A 43 -12.89 -10.80 1.44
CA PRO A 43 -12.17 -11.04 2.68
C PRO A 43 -11.30 -9.84 3.05
N ASP A 44 -11.23 -9.55 4.35
CA ASP A 44 -10.29 -8.55 4.87
C ASP A 44 -8.83 -8.95 4.62
N ILE A 45 -7.96 -7.94 4.61
CA ILE A 45 -6.52 -8.11 4.40
C ILE A 45 -5.92 -8.71 5.67
N THR A 46 -5.80 -10.03 5.68
CA THR A 46 -5.21 -10.77 6.79
C THR A 46 -3.73 -10.44 6.92
N GLN A 47 -3.30 -10.08 8.12
CA GLN A 47 -1.93 -9.71 8.42
C GLN A 47 -1.34 -10.66 9.44
N ILE A 48 -0.04 -10.91 9.35
CA ILE A 48 0.70 -11.62 10.40
C ILE A 48 1.30 -10.56 11.33
N THR A 49 0.90 -10.55 12.60
CA THR A 49 1.31 -9.51 13.56
C THR A 49 1.62 -10.10 14.94
N LEU A 50 2.33 -9.32 15.75
CA LEU A 50 2.51 -9.58 17.17
C LEU A 50 1.20 -9.34 17.91
N ARG A 51 0.74 -10.34 18.65
CA ARG A 51 -0.47 -10.26 19.47
C ARG A 51 -0.11 -9.95 20.92
N ASN A 52 -1.09 -9.50 21.69
CA ASN A 52 -0.90 -9.10 23.09
C ASN A 52 -0.42 -10.24 24.01
N ASP A 53 -0.57 -11.49 23.58
CA ASP A 53 -0.07 -12.67 24.28
C ASP A 53 1.40 -13.00 23.96
N GLY A 54 2.08 -12.13 23.22
CA GLY A 54 3.47 -12.29 22.80
C GLY A 54 3.67 -13.24 21.61
N GLY A 55 2.60 -13.85 21.10
CA GLY A 55 2.67 -14.72 19.93
C GLY A 55 2.57 -13.95 18.62
N PHE A 56 3.27 -14.42 17.59
CA PHE A 56 3.07 -13.98 16.21
C PHE A 56 2.04 -14.88 15.52
N GLY A 57 1.07 -14.29 14.83
CA GLY A 57 0.06 -15.07 14.15
C GLY A 57 -0.84 -14.26 13.21
N PRO A 58 -1.70 -14.95 12.44
CA PRO A 58 -2.66 -14.31 11.58
C PRO A 58 -3.68 -13.53 12.40
N SER A 59 -3.96 -12.32 11.95
CA SER A 59 -4.90 -11.40 12.55
C SER A 59 -5.79 -10.78 11.48
N ARG A 60 -7.06 -10.60 11.81
CA ARG A 60 -8.12 -10.06 10.94
C ARG A 60 -8.68 -8.79 11.57
N GLY A 61 -9.22 -7.89 10.77
CA GLY A 61 -9.84 -6.65 11.23
C GLY A 61 -8.85 -5.50 11.46
N TYR A 62 -7.56 -5.69 11.18
CA TYR A 62 -6.55 -4.65 11.28
C TYR A 62 -6.62 -3.73 10.08
N ARG A 63 -6.96 -2.47 10.34
CA ARG A 63 -7.27 -1.48 9.30
C ARG A 63 -6.58 -0.17 9.62
N GLY A 64 -5.92 0.43 8.64
CA GLY A 64 -5.37 1.78 8.75
C GLY A 64 -4.07 1.99 8.00
N SER A 65 -3.63 3.25 7.97
CA SER A 65 -2.37 3.66 7.34
C SER A 65 -1.14 3.02 8.01
N SER A 66 -1.21 2.68 9.30
CA SER A 66 -0.14 1.94 10.00
C SER A 66 0.17 0.59 9.32
N MET A 67 -0.86 -0.09 8.81
CA MET A 67 -0.73 -1.37 8.11
C MET A 67 -0.20 -1.18 6.68
N ALA A 68 -0.64 -0.12 6.00
CA ALA A 68 -0.08 0.26 4.71
C ALA A 68 1.41 0.61 4.83
N ALA A 69 1.79 1.40 5.84
CA ALA A 69 3.18 1.79 6.10
C ALA A 69 4.09 0.58 6.36
N ALA A 70 3.59 -0.45 7.04
CA ALA A 70 4.33 -1.70 7.24
C ALA A 70 4.63 -2.41 5.90
N HIS A 71 3.66 -2.47 4.98
CA HIS A 71 3.87 -3.02 3.64
C HIS A 71 4.89 -2.21 2.83
N VAL A 72 4.81 -0.87 2.86
CA VAL A 72 5.79 0.00 2.18
C VAL A 72 7.19 -0.21 2.76
N SER A 73 7.33 -0.28 4.08
CA SER A 73 8.61 -0.53 4.76
C SER A 73 9.21 -1.88 4.37
N ALA A 74 8.38 -2.92 4.29
CA ALA A 74 8.81 -4.25 3.85
C ALA A 74 9.27 -4.24 2.38
N ALA A 75 8.54 -3.57 1.48
CA ALA A 75 8.93 -3.44 0.09
C ALA A 75 10.23 -2.66 -0.08
N ALA A 76 10.44 -1.58 0.68
CA ALA A 76 11.72 -0.85 0.70
C ALA A 76 12.88 -1.77 1.10
N ALA A 77 12.69 -2.60 2.13
CA ALA A 77 13.69 -3.59 2.55
C ALA A 77 13.96 -4.63 1.46
N LEU A 78 12.93 -5.11 0.76
CA LEU A 78 13.09 -6.02 -0.37
C LEU A 78 13.86 -5.39 -1.53
N VAL A 79 13.60 -4.13 -1.87
CA VAL A 79 14.37 -3.39 -2.88
C VAL A 79 15.85 -3.32 -2.51
N ILE A 80 16.16 -2.96 -1.26
CA ILE A 80 17.55 -2.91 -0.76
C ILE A 80 18.19 -4.31 -0.83
N ALA A 81 17.48 -5.35 -0.41
CA ALA A 81 17.98 -6.73 -0.42
C ALA A 81 18.19 -7.29 -1.84
N SER A 82 17.34 -6.90 -2.80
CA SER A 82 17.41 -7.32 -4.20
C SER A 82 18.64 -6.79 -4.93
N ARG A 83 19.25 -5.71 -4.43
CA ARG A 83 20.40 -5.00 -5.04
C ARG A 83 20.16 -4.47 -6.45
N THR A 84 18.91 -4.35 -6.89
CA THR A 84 18.55 -3.75 -8.19
C THR A 84 18.99 -2.29 -8.32
N LEU A 85 19.14 -1.60 -7.19
CA LEU A 85 19.65 -0.23 -7.10
C LEU A 85 21.12 -0.15 -6.66
N GLY A 86 21.85 -1.27 -6.72
CA GLY A 86 23.21 -1.40 -6.21
C GLY A 86 23.30 -1.83 -4.74
N ARG A 87 24.51 -1.81 -4.16
CA ARG A 87 24.78 -2.38 -2.83
C ARG A 87 24.30 -1.49 -1.66
N THR A 88 24.29 -0.18 -1.87
CA THR A 88 23.98 0.83 -0.85
C THR A 88 23.17 1.96 -1.49
N PRO A 89 21.91 1.71 -1.88
CA PRO A 89 21.07 2.74 -2.48
C PRO A 89 20.79 3.85 -1.47
N SER A 90 20.64 5.09 -1.96
CA SER A 90 20.18 6.19 -1.10
C SER A 90 18.68 6.06 -0.80
N PRO A 91 18.18 6.61 0.32
CA PRO A 91 16.75 6.60 0.63
C PRO A 91 15.88 7.13 -0.52
N ALA A 92 16.27 8.26 -1.10
CA ALA A 92 15.57 8.85 -2.24
C ALA A 92 15.59 7.95 -3.50
N ALA A 93 16.62 7.12 -3.68
CA ALA A 93 16.63 6.16 -4.79
C ALA A 93 15.62 5.03 -4.58
N VAL A 94 15.45 4.56 -3.33
CA VAL A 94 14.46 3.55 -2.95
C VAL A 94 13.06 4.10 -3.09
N GLU A 95 12.79 5.28 -2.53
CA GLU A 95 11.51 6.00 -2.65
C GLU A 95 11.09 6.14 -4.12
N ARG A 96 11.95 6.75 -4.95
CA ARG A 96 11.66 6.88 -6.40
C ARG A 96 11.49 5.55 -7.12
N ARG A 97 12.09 4.46 -6.65
CA ARG A 97 11.89 3.13 -7.25
C ARG A 97 10.50 2.61 -6.92
N LEU A 98 10.06 2.74 -5.66
CA LEU A 98 8.72 2.37 -5.23
C LEU A 98 7.66 3.18 -5.98
N GLU A 99 7.83 4.49 -6.10
CA GLU A 99 6.92 5.38 -6.85
C GLU A 99 6.82 5.00 -8.33
N ARG A 100 7.96 4.84 -9.03
CA ARG A 100 7.96 4.54 -10.47
C ARG A 100 7.43 3.16 -10.83
N THR A 101 7.39 2.25 -9.86
CA THR A 101 6.90 0.88 -10.06
C THR A 101 5.52 0.66 -9.48
N ALA A 102 4.97 1.66 -8.77
CA ALA A 102 3.61 1.62 -8.30
C ALA A 102 2.63 1.50 -9.48
N ARG A 103 1.59 0.72 -9.28
CA ARG A 103 0.50 0.57 -10.23
C ARG A 103 -0.43 1.76 -10.08
N ASP A 104 -0.49 2.57 -11.12
CA ASP A 104 -1.34 3.74 -11.18
C ASP A 104 -2.81 3.42 -10.85
N LEU A 105 -3.44 4.27 -10.05
CA LEU A 105 -4.81 4.17 -9.59
C LEU A 105 -5.45 5.55 -9.64
N GLY A 106 -6.72 5.63 -10.04
CA GLY A 106 -7.43 6.91 -10.10
C GLY A 106 -7.17 7.63 -11.42
N ALA A 107 -6.81 8.91 -11.34
CA ALA A 107 -6.50 9.69 -12.54
C ALA A 107 -5.11 9.31 -13.08
N PRO A 108 -4.86 9.32 -14.39
CA PRO A 108 -3.55 8.97 -14.92
C PRO A 108 -2.41 9.83 -14.34
N GLY A 109 -1.40 9.16 -13.77
CA GLY A 109 -0.25 9.80 -13.14
C GLY A 109 -0.48 10.17 -11.66
N PRO A 110 0.49 10.86 -11.04
CA PRO A 110 0.40 11.15 -9.61
C PRO A 110 -0.82 12.01 -9.28
N ASP A 111 -1.65 11.52 -8.37
CA ASP A 111 -2.86 12.22 -7.93
C ASP A 111 -2.92 12.40 -6.41
N THR A 112 -3.80 13.27 -5.94
CA THR A 112 -3.91 13.57 -4.50
C THR A 112 -4.56 12.47 -3.68
N ARG A 113 -5.14 11.45 -4.34
CA ARG A 113 -5.89 10.35 -3.72
C ARG A 113 -4.99 9.13 -3.50
N TYR A 114 -4.19 8.76 -4.49
CA TYR A 114 -3.38 7.55 -4.50
C TYR A 114 -1.88 7.83 -4.61
N GLY A 115 -1.47 9.10 -4.73
CA GLY A 115 -0.08 9.45 -5.00
C GLY A 115 0.32 8.88 -6.36
N HIS A 116 1.46 8.19 -6.42
CA HIS A 116 1.92 7.42 -7.58
C HIS A 116 1.18 6.10 -7.82
N GLY A 117 0.25 5.71 -6.93
CA GLY A 117 -0.58 4.52 -7.07
C GLY A 117 -0.29 3.43 -6.02
N LEU A 118 -0.74 2.21 -6.32
CA LEU A 118 -0.58 1.05 -5.44
C LEU A 118 0.82 0.45 -5.53
N LEU A 119 1.46 0.29 -4.38
CA LEU A 119 2.72 -0.44 -4.21
C LEU A 119 2.75 -1.78 -4.95
N ASP A 120 3.77 -1.98 -5.78
CA ASP A 120 4.08 -3.24 -6.45
C ASP A 120 5.50 -3.71 -6.09
N ALA A 121 5.60 -4.62 -5.11
CA ALA A 121 6.90 -5.12 -4.65
C ALA A 121 7.61 -5.99 -5.71
N ALA A 122 6.87 -6.67 -6.59
CA ALA A 122 7.45 -7.51 -7.62
C ALA A 122 8.11 -6.63 -8.70
N ALA A 123 7.41 -5.61 -9.18
CA ALA A 123 7.97 -4.63 -10.10
C ALA A 123 9.14 -3.86 -9.45
N ALA A 124 9.01 -3.47 -8.17
CA ALA A 124 10.06 -2.74 -7.46
C ALA A 124 11.37 -3.54 -7.34
N THR A 125 11.31 -4.87 -7.25
CA THR A 125 12.46 -5.77 -7.06
C THR A 125 12.95 -6.43 -8.36
N ALA A 126 12.31 -6.16 -9.49
CA ALA A 126 12.76 -6.64 -10.80
C ALA A 126 14.10 -5.98 -11.23
N PRO A 127 15.04 -6.73 -11.85
CA PRO A 127 16.32 -6.18 -12.34
C PRO A 127 16.18 -4.99 -13.31
#